data_AF-A0A857VFZ7-F1
#
_entry.id   AF-A0A857VFZ7-F1
#
_cell.length_a   1.000
_cell.length_b   1.000
_cell.length_c   1.000
_cell.angle_alpha   90.00
_cell.angle_beta   90.00
_cell.angle_gamma   90.00
#
_symmetry.space_group_name_H-M   'P 1'
#
loop_
_entity.id
_entity.type
_entity.pdbx_description
1 polymer ?
#
loop_
_entity_poly.entity_id
_entity_poly.type
_entity_poly.pdbx_seq_one_letter_code
_entity_poly.pdbx_strand_id
1 'polypeptide(L)'
;MADKRGTRRAIRRLEEIKTWQLVILLVMASFVSATFLRLNNIGMIERRDAVINADKEGDEGALERRVYDLQRYVVAHMNADPGRIALEHSYKRAYEVAWKAFESKSASRSSNDTVAKVRQVCDARAQAGGWGRFYATADPRYVSCINDEWAKYPAASSLDLKFMPPATAPYYQTFVPPLWSSDLAGWSLVVTGVIMLIIIARLVALAVLKLLLRYRQKPL
;
A
#
# COMPACT_ATOMS: atom_id res chain seq x y z
N MET A 1 64.28 9.32 -3.01
CA MET A 1 64.01 7.87 -3.22
C MET A 1 63.08 7.25 -2.15
N ALA A 2 62.28 8.03 -1.41
CA ALA A 2 61.55 7.53 -0.23
C ALA A 2 60.12 7.00 -0.49
N ASP A 3 59.53 7.23 -1.66
CA ASP A 3 58.08 7.01 -1.85
C ASP A 3 57.68 5.66 -2.48
N LYS A 4 58.63 4.90 -3.04
CA LYS A 4 58.33 3.62 -3.73
C LYS A 4 57.94 2.47 -2.78
N ARG A 5 58.33 2.53 -1.50
CA ARG A 5 58.07 1.45 -0.52
C ARG A 5 56.73 1.61 0.21
N GLY A 6 56.20 2.84 0.31
CA GLY A 6 54.88 3.13 0.88
C GLY A 6 53.77 2.74 -0.10
N THR A 7 53.90 3.20 -1.34
CA THR A 7 53.01 2.84 -2.46
C THR A 7 52.92 1.33 -2.69
N ARG A 8 54.04 0.60 -2.70
CA ARG A 8 54.02 -0.88 -2.85
C ARG A 8 53.33 -1.62 -1.70
N ARG A 9 53.41 -1.12 -0.46
CA ARG A 9 52.72 -1.71 0.69
C ARG A 9 51.21 -1.43 0.67
N ALA A 10 50.80 -0.23 0.25
CA ALA A 10 49.40 0.11 0.05
C ALA A 10 48.75 -0.74 -1.06
N ILE A 11 49.48 -0.98 -2.16
CA ILE A 11 49.02 -1.85 -3.26
C ILE A 11 48.87 -3.31 -2.81
N ARG A 12 49.84 -3.87 -2.06
CA ARG A 12 49.75 -5.25 -1.55
C ARG A 12 48.58 -5.48 -0.59
N ARG A 13 48.26 -4.51 0.29
CA ARG A 13 47.09 -4.61 1.19
C ARG A 13 45.76 -4.53 0.43
N LEU A 14 45.71 -3.85 -0.71
CA LEU A 14 44.54 -3.85 -1.61
C LEU A 14 44.38 -5.17 -2.36
N GLU A 15 45.47 -5.91 -2.60
CA GLU A 15 45.47 -7.25 -3.23
C GLU A 15 45.14 -8.41 -2.26
N GLU A 16 45.33 -8.24 -0.94
CA GLU A 16 45.15 -9.33 0.03
C GLU A 16 43.69 -9.80 0.17
N ILE A 17 42.72 -8.90 0.06
CA ILE A 17 41.30 -9.31 -0.03
C ILE A 17 40.99 -9.49 -1.51
N LYS A 18 40.94 -10.75 -1.96
CA LYS A 18 40.55 -11.07 -3.34
C LYS A 18 39.16 -10.51 -3.59
N THR A 19 39.02 -9.64 -4.58
CA THR A 19 37.73 -9.00 -4.96
C THR A 19 36.61 -10.01 -5.17
N TRP A 20 36.94 -11.23 -5.60
CA TRP A 20 36.00 -12.34 -5.73
C TRP A 20 35.38 -12.79 -4.39
N GLN A 21 36.11 -12.75 -3.27
CA GLN A 21 35.55 -13.04 -1.95
C GLN A 21 34.49 -12.00 -1.55
N LEU A 22 34.73 -10.72 -1.85
CA LEU A 22 33.73 -9.67 -1.62
C LEU A 22 32.49 -9.85 -2.49
N VAL A 23 32.65 -10.33 -3.73
CA VAL A 23 31.51 -10.63 -4.61
C VAL A 23 30.67 -11.79 -4.06
N ILE A 24 31.29 -12.87 -3.59
CA ILE A 24 30.57 -13.98 -2.94
C ILE A 24 29.81 -13.46 -1.72
N LEU A 25 30.48 -12.67 -0.88
CA LEU A 25 29.89 -12.09 0.32
C LEU A 25 28.71 -11.16 -0.04
N LEU A 26 28.83 -10.37 -1.10
CA LEU A 26 27.75 -9.52 -1.62
C LEU A 26 26.54 -10.36 -2.04
N VAL A 27 26.75 -11.46 -2.78
CA VAL A 27 25.65 -12.35 -3.21
C VAL A 27 24.93 -12.94 -2.00
N MET A 28 25.68 -13.45 -1.03
CA MET A 28 25.13 -14.00 0.21
C MET A 28 24.34 -12.93 1.00
N ALA A 29 24.92 -11.74 1.18
CA ALA A 29 24.27 -10.63 1.89
C ALA A 29 23.01 -10.13 1.16
N SER A 30 23.04 -10.10 -0.17
CA SER A 30 21.89 -9.73 -1.00
C SER A 30 20.75 -10.74 -0.86
N PHE A 31 21.07 -12.04 -0.83
CA PHE A 31 20.07 -13.09 -0.61
C PHE A 31 19.41 -12.94 0.77
N VAL A 32 20.20 -12.76 1.82
CA VAL A 32 19.69 -12.53 3.18
C VAL A 32 18.80 -11.29 3.24
N SER A 33 19.23 -10.19 2.61
CA SER A 33 18.44 -8.95 2.55
C SER A 33 17.11 -9.15 1.83
N ALA A 34 17.10 -9.85 0.70
CA ALA A 34 15.89 -10.18 -0.04
C ALA A 34 14.94 -11.06 0.79
N THR A 35 15.46 -12.02 1.57
CA THR A 35 14.65 -12.85 2.47
C THR A 35 13.97 -11.99 3.55
N PHE A 36 14.71 -11.12 4.23
CA PHE A 36 14.11 -10.27 5.28
C PHE A 36 13.12 -9.24 4.72
N LEU A 37 13.41 -8.63 3.56
CA LEU A 37 12.45 -7.77 2.86
C LEU A 37 11.16 -8.51 2.52
N ARG A 38 11.26 -9.79 2.11
CA ARG A 38 10.10 -10.63 1.85
C ARG A 38 9.33 -10.95 3.13
N LEU A 39 10.01 -11.23 4.23
CA LEU A 39 9.35 -11.47 5.53
C LEU A 39 8.56 -10.24 6.00
N ASN A 40 9.11 -9.03 5.85
CA ASN A 40 8.39 -7.79 6.13
C ASN A 40 7.12 -7.66 5.30
N ASN A 41 7.22 -7.95 4.00
CA ASN A 41 6.07 -7.87 3.10
C ASN A 41 4.98 -8.89 3.47
N ILE A 42 5.36 -10.15 3.74
CA ILE A 42 4.42 -11.20 4.14
C ILE A 42 3.73 -10.84 5.47
N GLY A 43 4.49 -10.39 6.47
CA GLY A 43 3.92 -10.00 7.76
C GLY A 43 2.94 -8.82 7.66
N MET A 44 3.10 -7.94 6.66
CA MET A 44 2.12 -6.92 6.34
C MET A 44 0.87 -7.51 5.68
N ILE A 45 1.02 -8.41 4.70
CA ILE A 45 -0.11 -9.05 4.01
C ILE A 45 -1.02 -9.77 5.01
N GLU A 46 -0.44 -10.54 5.93
CA GLU A 46 -1.19 -11.25 6.97
C GLU A 46 -2.04 -10.30 7.82
N ARG A 47 -1.49 -9.13 8.17
CA ARG A 47 -2.20 -8.10 8.96
C ARG A 47 -3.27 -7.39 8.14
N ARG A 48 -2.98 -7.12 6.86
CA ARG A 48 -3.96 -6.58 5.91
C ARG A 48 -5.15 -7.52 5.77
N ASP A 49 -4.92 -8.81 5.64
CA ASP A 49 -5.97 -9.82 5.57
C ASP A 49 -6.75 -9.92 6.90
N ALA A 50 -6.06 -9.79 8.04
CA ALA A 50 -6.72 -9.73 9.34
C ALA A 50 -7.66 -8.51 9.48
N VAL A 51 -7.30 -7.34 8.93
CA VAL A 51 -8.19 -6.16 8.87
C VAL A 51 -9.42 -6.45 8.01
N ILE A 52 -9.22 -7.04 6.82
CA ILE A 52 -10.32 -7.38 5.90
C ILE A 52 -11.26 -8.41 6.54
N ASN A 53 -10.73 -9.38 7.28
CA ASN A 53 -11.52 -10.38 7.98
C ASN A 53 -12.29 -9.78 9.16
N ALA A 54 -11.67 -8.91 9.96
CA ALA A 54 -12.37 -8.20 11.03
C ALA A 54 -13.51 -7.31 10.49
N ASP A 55 -13.29 -6.64 9.35
CA ASP A 55 -14.33 -5.85 8.67
C ASP A 55 -15.54 -6.72 8.27
N LYS A 56 -15.27 -7.90 7.72
CA LYS A 56 -16.28 -8.91 7.35
C LYS A 56 -17.09 -9.39 8.55
N GLU A 57 -16.42 -9.70 9.66
CA GLU A 57 -17.05 -10.19 10.90
C GLU A 57 -17.93 -9.13 11.56
N GLY A 58 -17.60 -7.84 11.39
CA GLY A 58 -18.39 -6.73 11.91
C GLY A 58 -18.21 -6.43 13.40
N ASP A 59 -17.16 -6.99 14.02
CA ASP A 59 -16.69 -6.56 15.34
C ASP A 59 -15.85 -5.29 15.19
N GLU A 60 -16.47 -4.13 15.44
CA GLU A 60 -15.83 -2.81 15.38
C GLU A 60 -14.58 -2.72 16.31
N GLY A 61 -14.64 -3.34 17.49
CA GLY A 61 -13.52 -3.33 18.43
C GLY A 61 -12.36 -4.22 17.99
N ALA A 62 -12.65 -5.37 17.35
CA ALA A 62 -11.61 -6.16 16.67
C ALA A 62 -11.04 -5.40 15.47
N LEU A 63 -11.87 -4.76 14.66
CA LEU A 63 -11.46 -4.00 13.49
C LEU A 63 -10.48 -2.88 13.85
N GLU A 64 -10.82 -2.05 14.84
CA GLU A 64 -9.95 -0.96 15.31
C GLU A 64 -8.57 -1.49 15.74
N ARG A 65 -8.55 -2.57 16.52
CA ARG A 65 -7.30 -3.23 16.95
C ARG A 65 -6.47 -3.75 15.78
N ARG A 66 -7.12 -4.34 14.76
CA ARG A 66 -6.42 -4.84 13.56
C ARG A 66 -5.88 -3.72 12.69
N VAL A 67 -6.64 -2.63 12.52
CA VAL A 67 -6.18 -1.45 11.78
C VAL A 67 -4.98 -0.82 12.48
N TYR A 68 -5.03 -0.71 13.82
CA TYR A 68 -3.92 -0.19 14.61
C TYR A 68 -2.66 -1.09 14.55
N ASP A 69 -2.82 -2.41 14.66
CA ASP A 69 -1.70 -3.35 14.52
C ASP A 69 -1.05 -3.27 13.14
N LEU A 70 -1.87 -3.18 12.08
CA LEU A 70 -1.38 -2.98 10.73
C LEU A 70 -0.62 -1.66 10.61
N GLN A 71 -1.20 -0.54 11.05
CA GLN A 71 -0.54 0.77 11.02
C GLN A 71 0.82 0.71 11.70
N ARG A 72 0.87 0.17 12.93
CA ARG A 72 2.11 0.06 13.70
C ARG A 72 3.15 -0.79 12.99
N TYR A 73 2.73 -1.88 12.35
CA TYR A 73 3.63 -2.74 11.60
C TYR A 73 4.20 -2.03 10.37
N VAL A 74 3.35 -1.37 9.57
CA VAL A 74 3.73 -0.65 8.36
C VAL A 74 4.73 0.47 8.65
N VAL A 75 4.48 1.29 9.68
CA VAL A 75 5.40 2.39 10.02
C VAL A 75 6.74 1.92 10.59
N ALA A 76 6.83 0.67 11.06
CA ALA A 76 8.03 0.13 11.66
C ALA A 76 8.91 -0.69 10.69
N HIS A 77 8.37 -1.13 9.55
CA HIS A 77 9.05 -2.03 8.62
C HIS A 77 9.05 -1.46 7.20
N MET A 78 10.20 -1.45 6.54
CA MET A 78 10.26 -1.14 5.10
C MET A 78 9.68 -2.28 4.27
N ASN A 79 9.36 -1.99 3.00
CA ASN A 79 8.80 -2.97 2.05
C ASN A 79 7.47 -3.60 2.53
N ALA A 80 6.74 -2.88 3.36
CA ALA A 80 5.49 -3.27 4.00
C ALA A 80 4.35 -2.32 3.59
N ASP A 81 4.19 -2.02 2.30
CA ASP A 81 3.09 -1.17 1.81
C ASP A 81 1.82 -2.01 1.59
N PRO A 82 0.73 -1.81 2.37
CA PRO A 82 -0.53 -2.52 2.18
C PRO A 82 -1.38 -2.01 1.02
N GLY A 83 -0.96 -0.91 0.39
CA GLY A 83 -1.78 -0.13 -0.53
C GLY A 83 -2.99 0.45 0.17
N ARG A 84 -4.00 0.79 -0.63
CA ARG A 84 -5.29 1.28 -0.12
C ARG A 84 -6.17 0.11 0.30
N ILE A 85 -6.64 0.13 1.55
CA ILE A 85 -7.56 -0.87 2.09
C ILE A 85 -8.96 -0.26 2.15
N ALA A 86 -9.94 -0.96 1.57
CA ALA A 86 -11.35 -0.61 1.64
C ALA A 86 -12.02 -1.44 2.74
N LEU A 87 -12.70 -0.77 3.67
CA LEU A 87 -13.57 -1.38 4.68
C LEU A 87 -14.97 -1.55 4.10
N GLU A 88 -15.09 -2.46 3.12
CA GLU A 88 -16.28 -2.65 2.29
C GLU A 88 -17.51 -3.04 3.13
N HIS A 89 -17.33 -3.91 4.12
CA HIS A 89 -18.44 -4.38 4.95
C HIS A 89 -18.91 -3.31 5.93
N SER A 90 -17.98 -2.56 6.51
CA SER A 90 -18.31 -1.39 7.34
C SER A 90 -19.03 -0.32 6.53
N TYR A 91 -18.57 -0.04 5.31
CA TYR A 91 -19.26 0.89 4.41
C TYR A 91 -20.67 0.42 4.08
N LYS A 92 -20.83 -0.87 3.76
CA LYS A 92 -22.14 -1.47 3.47
C LYS A 92 -23.09 -1.36 4.66
N ARG A 93 -22.62 -1.62 5.90
CA ARG A 93 -23.41 -1.43 7.13
C ARG A 93 -23.87 0.03 7.27
N ALA A 94 -22.95 0.98 7.10
CA ALA A 94 -23.26 2.40 7.18
C ALA A 94 -24.26 2.87 6.11
N TYR A 95 -24.14 2.33 4.89
CA TYR A 95 -25.09 2.60 3.83
C TYR A 95 -26.48 2.07 4.18
N GLU A 96 -26.61 0.85 4.71
CA GLU A 96 -27.93 0.31 5.08
C GLU A 96 -28.56 1.11 6.24
N VAL A 97 -27.75 1.66 7.15
CA VAL A 97 -28.23 2.62 8.17
C VAL A 97 -28.75 3.91 7.52
N ALA A 98 -27.99 4.49 6.59
CA ALA A 98 -28.41 5.69 5.86
C ALA A 98 -29.68 5.42 5.03
N TRP A 99 -29.79 4.24 4.43
CA TRP A 99 -30.97 3.80 3.68
C TRP A 99 -32.20 3.70 4.58
N LYS A 100 -32.10 3.03 5.74
CA LYS A 100 -33.20 2.95 6.70
C LYS A 100 -33.62 4.32 7.23
N ALA A 101 -32.68 5.25 7.40
CA ALA A 101 -32.99 6.61 7.81
C ALA A 101 -33.72 7.41 6.71
N PHE A 102 -33.38 7.18 5.45
CA PHE A 102 -34.12 7.73 4.31
C PHE A 102 -35.53 7.14 4.22
N GLU A 103 -35.66 5.82 4.38
CA GLU A 103 -36.94 5.11 4.37
C GLU A 103 -37.87 5.58 5.49
N SER A 104 -37.38 5.71 6.72
CA SER A 104 -38.19 6.17 7.85
C SER A 104 -38.68 7.61 7.69
N LYS A 105 -37.82 8.51 7.18
CA LYS A 105 -38.22 9.89 6.83
C LYS A 105 -39.30 9.90 5.76
N SER A 106 -39.16 9.04 4.75
CA SER A 106 -40.10 8.92 3.63
C SER A 106 -41.44 8.28 4.03
N ALA A 107 -41.44 7.30 4.93
CA ALA A 107 -42.62 6.59 5.43
C ALA A 107 -43.57 7.49 6.22
N SER A 108 -43.03 8.52 6.89
CA SER A 108 -43.87 9.47 7.64
C SER A 108 -44.77 10.35 6.75
N ARG A 109 -44.57 10.34 5.42
CA ARG A 109 -45.20 11.29 4.47
C ARG A 109 -45.60 10.68 3.12
N SER A 110 -45.27 9.42 2.86
CA SER A 110 -45.66 8.63 1.69
C SER A 110 -46.14 7.26 2.14
N SER A 111 -46.86 6.50 1.31
CA SER A 111 -47.21 5.13 1.71
C SER A 111 -45.92 4.32 1.90
N ASN A 112 -45.92 3.43 2.90
CA ASN A 112 -44.76 2.57 3.25
C ASN A 112 -44.17 1.79 2.06
N ASP A 113 -44.92 1.65 0.97
CA ASP A 113 -44.54 0.87 -0.22
C ASP A 113 -43.81 1.72 -1.29
N THR A 114 -43.75 3.05 -1.14
CA THR A 114 -43.21 3.95 -2.18
C THR A 114 -41.69 3.82 -2.34
N VAL A 115 -40.95 3.82 -1.24
CA VAL A 115 -39.48 3.66 -1.26
C VAL A 115 -39.08 2.25 -1.71
N ALA A 116 -39.89 1.23 -1.37
CA ALA A 116 -39.70 -0.13 -1.84
C ALA A 116 -39.86 -0.23 -3.37
N LYS A 117 -40.88 0.41 -3.94
CA LYS A 117 -41.09 0.50 -5.41
C LYS A 117 -39.93 1.21 -6.11
N VAL A 118 -39.47 2.34 -5.57
CA VAL A 118 -38.28 3.05 -6.10
C VAL A 118 -37.08 2.11 -6.13
N ARG A 119 -36.84 1.35 -5.05
CA ARG A 119 -35.74 0.38 -4.99
C ARG A 119 -35.90 -0.70 -6.05
N GLN A 120 -37.09 -1.27 -6.20
CA GLN A 120 -37.38 -2.33 -7.19
C GLN A 120 -37.11 -1.88 -8.63
N VAL A 121 -37.52 -0.66 -9.01
CA VAL A 121 -37.27 -0.10 -10.34
C VAL A 121 -35.76 0.05 -10.57
N CYS A 122 -35.05 0.61 -9.60
CA CYS A 122 -33.61 0.81 -9.71
C CYS A 122 -32.81 -0.49 -9.70
N ASP A 123 -33.25 -1.52 -8.97
CA ASP A 123 -32.65 -2.86 -9.02
C ASP A 123 -32.78 -3.50 -10.40
N ALA A 124 -33.96 -3.44 -11.00
CA ALA A 124 -34.20 -3.98 -12.35
C ALA A 124 -33.33 -3.24 -13.39
N ARG A 125 -33.23 -1.91 -13.27
CA ARG A 125 -32.39 -1.09 -14.15
C ARG A 125 -30.89 -1.36 -13.95
N ALA A 126 -30.48 -1.61 -12.72
CA ALA A 126 -29.11 -1.98 -12.38
C ALA A 126 -28.72 -3.30 -13.05
N GLN A 127 -29.57 -4.32 -12.88
CA GLN A 127 -29.39 -5.64 -13.50
C GLN A 127 -29.33 -5.56 -15.03
N ALA A 128 -30.25 -4.82 -15.65
CA ALA A 128 -30.27 -4.65 -17.11
C ALA A 128 -29.05 -3.86 -17.64
N GLY A 129 -28.54 -2.90 -16.85
CA GLY A 129 -27.43 -2.03 -17.23
C GLY A 129 -26.04 -2.54 -16.86
N GLY A 130 -25.91 -3.71 -16.21
CA GLY A 130 -24.63 -4.24 -15.76
C GLY A 130 -23.98 -3.44 -14.62
N TRP A 131 -24.78 -2.78 -13.78
CA TRP A 131 -24.33 -2.08 -12.58
C TRP A 131 -25.08 -2.57 -11.35
N GLY A 132 -24.67 -2.14 -10.15
CA GLY A 132 -25.20 -2.64 -8.90
C GLY A 132 -25.38 -1.56 -7.85
N ARG A 133 -25.89 -1.95 -6.69
CA ARG A 133 -25.99 -1.07 -5.51
C ARG A 133 -24.60 -0.69 -4.98
N PHE A 134 -23.69 -1.66 -5.03
CA PHE A 134 -22.35 -1.58 -4.46
C PHE A 134 -21.32 -2.24 -5.37
N TYR A 135 -20.14 -1.63 -5.40
CA TYR A 135 -18.89 -2.31 -5.75
C TYR A 135 -18.03 -2.29 -4.49
N ALA A 136 -17.04 -1.39 -4.38
CA ALA A 136 -16.36 -1.06 -3.12
C ALA A 136 -17.07 0.06 -2.32
N THR A 137 -17.86 0.89 -3.01
CA THR A 137 -18.67 1.97 -2.45
C THR A 137 -20.03 1.99 -3.15
N ALA A 138 -20.93 2.90 -2.73
CA ALA A 138 -22.21 3.08 -3.42
C ALA A 138 -21.99 3.49 -4.88
N ASP A 139 -22.68 2.83 -5.83
CA ASP A 139 -22.58 3.18 -7.24
C ASP A 139 -23.34 4.50 -7.49
N PRO A 140 -22.69 5.55 -8.04
CA PRO A 140 -23.35 6.83 -8.28
C PRO A 140 -24.54 6.73 -9.23
N ARG A 141 -24.53 5.77 -10.17
CA ARG A 141 -25.65 5.52 -11.09
C ARG A 141 -26.87 4.99 -10.35
N TYR A 142 -26.63 4.10 -9.39
CA TYR A 142 -27.69 3.57 -8.53
C TYR A 142 -28.27 4.67 -7.65
N VAL A 143 -27.42 5.49 -7.04
CA VAL A 143 -27.85 6.63 -6.22
C VAL A 143 -28.65 7.65 -7.05
N SER A 144 -28.21 7.96 -8.27
CA SER A 144 -28.95 8.83 -9.19
C SER A 144 -30.33 8.25 -9.48
N CYS A 145 -30.42 6.97 -9.86
CA CYS A 145 -31.69 6.31 -10.13
C CYS A 145 -32.67 6.44 -8.96
N ILE A 146 -32.21 6.20 -7.73
CA ILE A 146 -33.06 6.35 -6.54
C ILE A 146 -33.62 7.77 -6.45
N ASN A 147 -32.77 8.79 -6.61
CA ASN A 147 -33.20 10.18 -6.49
C ASN A 147 -34.11 10.61 -7.66
N ASP A 148 -33.83 10.15 -8.88
CA ASP A 148 -34.61 10.44 -10.08
C ASP A 148 -35.99 9.77 -10.03
N GLU A 149 -36.07 8.52 -9.58
CA GLU A 149 -37.33 7.81 -9.39
C GLU A 149 -38.12 8.37 -8.21
N TRP A 150 -37.46 8.72 -7.11
CA TRP A 150 -38.09 9.36 -5.96
C TRP A 150 -38.73 10.70 -6.31
N ALA A 151 -38.06 11.51 -7.15
CA ALA A 151 -38.57 12.82 -7.58
C ALA A 151 -39.91 12.77 -8.32
N LYS A 152 -40.33 11.61 -8.84
CA LYS A 152 -41.62 11.42 -9.51
C LYS A 152 -42.81 11.40 -8.55
N TYR A 153 -42.56 11.21 -7.26
CA TYR A 153 -43.60 11.14 -6.25
C TYR A 153 -43.85 12.51 -5.59
N PRO A 154 -45.11 12.91 -5.35
CA PRO A 154 -45.42 14.20 -4.72
C PRO A 154 -44.77 14.40 -3.34
N ALA A 155 -44.52 13.29 -2.63
CA ALA A 155 -43.83 13.28 -1.35
C ALA A 155 -42.38 13.79 -1.42
N ALA A 156 -41.72 13.70 -2.60
CA ALA A 156 -40.37 14.22 -2.80
C ALA A 156 -40.34 15.74 -2.95
N SER A 157 -41.35 16.31 -3.62
CA SER A 157 -41.42 17.75 -3.94
C SER A 157 -41.61 18.64 -2.70
N SER A 158 -42.23 18.10 -1.65
CA SER A 158 -42.52 18.83 -0.41
C SER A 158 -41.34 18.91 0.58
N LEU A 159 -40.26 18.16 0.34
CA LEU A 159 -39.24 17.88 1.34
C LEU A 159 -37.79 18.07 0.87
N ASP A 160 -37.55 18.24 -0.45
CA ASP A 160 -36.21 18.16 -1.07
C ASP A 160 -35.34 17.02 -0.50
N LEU A 161 -36.01 15.92 -0.11
CA LEU A 161 -35.39 14.79 0.56
C LEU A 161 -34.72 13.92 -0.51
N LYS A 162 -33.39 13.93 -0.52
CA LYS A 162 -32.56 13.12 -1.41
C LYS A 162 -31.84 12.05 -0.61
N PHE A 163 -31.71 10.87 -1.19
CA PHE A 163 -30.82 9.86 -0.66
C PHE A 163 -29.37 10.28 -0.93
N MET A 164 -28.61 10.41 0.15
CA MET A 164 -27.17 10.65 0.11
C MET A 164 -26.45 9.46 0.76
N PRO A 165 -25.61 8.71 0.03
CA PRO A 165 -24.82 7.65 0.63
C PRO A 165 -23.80 8.24 1.62
N PRO A 166 -23.32 7.44 2.59
CA PRO A 166 -22.28 7.89 3.51
C PRO A 166 -21.00 8.24 2.75
N ALA A 167 -20.24 9.19 3.32
CA ALA A 167 -18.92 9.55 2.82
C ALA A 167 -17.98 8.34 2.85
N THR A 168 -17.17 8.18 1.81
CA THR A 168 -16.31 7.00 1.63
C THR A 168 -14.96 7.13 2.33
N ALA A 169 -14.47 8.36 2.55
CA ALA A 169 -13.18 8.66 3.17
C ALA A 169 -12.87 7.87 4.47
N PRO A 170 -13.78 7.77 5.47
CA PRO A 170 -13.48 7.04 6.71
C PRO A 170 -13.35 5.52 6.52
N TYR A 171 -13.82 4.98 5.40
CA TYR A 171 -13.78 3.55 5.08
C TYR A 171 -12.57 3.17 4.23
N TYR A 172 -11.65 4.11 4.02
CA TYR A 172 -10.38 3.84 3.34
C TYR A 172 -9.21 4.07 4.28
N GLN A 173 -8.39 3.04 4.45
CA GLN A 173 -7.17 3.11 5.26
C GLN A 173 -5.95 3.08 4.34
N THR A 174 -5.02 4.01 4.55
CA THR A 174 -3.76 4.12 3.80
C THR A 174 -2.63 4.35 4.78
N PHE A 175 -1.59 3.54 4.68
CA PHE A 175 -0.40 3.63 5.51
C PHE A 175 0.83 3.61 4.61
N VAL A 176 1.85 4.37 4.97
CA VAL A 176 3.08 4.48 4.18
C VAL A 176 4.25 3.91 5.00
N PRO A 177 4.95 2.89 4.51
CA PRO A 177 6.13 2.36 5.20
C PRO A 177 7.31 3.34 5.08
N PRO A 178 8.25 3.32 6.03
CA PRO A 178 9.48 4.09 5.91
C PRO A 178 10.36 3.55 4.77
N LEU A 179 11.18 4.42 4.18
CA LEU A 179 12.18 4.02 3.19
C LEU A 179 13.25 3.10 3.79
N TRP A 180 13.55 3.28 5.07
CA TRP A 180 14.44 2.43 5.84
C TRP A 180 13.90 2.24 7.27
N SER A 181 14.05 1.04 7.80
CA SER A 181 13.57 0.58 9.10
C SER A 181 14.74 0.01 9.88
N SER A 182 14.75 0.19 11.20
CA SER A 182 15.81 -0.30 12.08
C SER A 182 15.57 -1.77 12.49
N ASP A 183 15.29 -2.63 11.52
CA ASP A 183 15.01 -4.06 11.68
C ASP A 183 16.06 -4.90 10.93
N LEU A 184 15.90 -6.23 10.94
CA LEU A 184 16.84 -7.14 10.27
C LEU A 184 16.93 -6.85 8.76
N ALA A 185 15.80 -6.50 8.13
CA ALA A 185 15.78 -6.10 6.72
C ALA A 185 16.61 -4.83 6.47
N GLY A 186 16.44 -3.80 7.30
CA GLY A 186 17.19 -2.56 7.10
C GLY A 186 18.67 -2.68 7.37
N TRP A 187 19.07 -3.41 8.41
CA TRP A 187 20.49 -3.61 8.68
C TRP A 187 21.17 -4.52 7.65
N SER A 188 20.48 -5.56 7.17
CA SER A 188 21.01 -6.41 6.09
C SER A 188 21.21 -5.64 4.78
N LEU A 189 20.30 -4.73 4.42
CA LEU A 189 20.47 -3.82 3.29
C LEU A 189 21.64 -2.86 3.47
N VAL A 190 21.83 -2.29 4.66
CA VAL A 190 22.98 -1.42 4.95
C VAL A 190 24.28 -2.18 4.76
N VAL A 191 24.40 -3.40 5.29
CA VAL A 191 25.58 -4.26 5.11
C VAL A 191 25.82 -4.53 3.62
N THR A 192 24.78 -4.92 2.89
CA THR A 192 24.83 -5.16 1.44
C THR A 192 25.31 -3.93 0.68
N GLY A 193 24.79 -2.75 1.02
CA GLY A 193 25.18 -1.47 0.44
C GLY A 193 26.64 -1.10 0.73
N VAL A 194 27.12 -1.31 1.95
CA VAL A 194 28.52 -1.07 2.32
C VAL A 194 29.46 -1.97 1.54
N ILE A 195 29.16 -3.27 1.42
CA ILE A 195 29.98 -4.21 0.62
C ILE A 195 30.02 -3.78 -0.85
N MET A 196 28.86 -3.39 -1.39
CA MET A 196 28.75 -2.90 -2.77
C MET A 196 29.59 -1.64 -2.98
N LEU A 197 29.53 -0.67 -2.06
CA LEU A 197 30.34 0.55 -2.11
C LEU A 197 31.85 0.25 -2.07
N ILE A 198 32.29 -0.70 -1.25
CA ILE A 198 33.69 -1.12 -1.19
C ILE A 198 34.15 -1.71 -2.53
N ILE A 199 33.31 -2.55 -3.16
CA ILE A 199 33.61 -3.14 -4.47
C ILE A 199 33.71 -2.03 -5.53
N ILE A 200 32.75 -1.11 -5.58
CA ILE A 200 32.73 0.00 -6.54
C ILE A 200 33.98 0.88 -6.36
N ALA A 201 34.30 1.29 -5.13
CA ALA A 201 35.48 2.11 -4.86
C ALA A 201 36.78 1.44 -5.33
N ARG A 202 36.90 0.11 -5.14
CA ARG A 202 38.04 -0.67 -5.65
C ARG A 202 38.12 -0.69 -7.16
N LEU A 203 36.98 -0.92 -7.84
CA LEU A 203 36.93 -0.93 -9.31
C LEU A 203 37.30 0.44 -9.89
N VAL A 204 36.79 1.52 -9.30
CA VAL A 204 37.12 2.89 -9.70
C VAL A 204 38.60 3.18 -9.49
N ALA A 205 39.18 2.83 -8.34
CA ALA A 205 40.61 3.02 -8.08
C ALA A 205 41.50 2.29 -9.09
N LEU A 206 41.16 1.03 -9.43
CA LEU A 206 41.88 0.26 -10.45
C LEU A 206 41.72 0.84 -11.86
N ALA A 207 40.53 1.34 -12.20
CA ALA A 207 40.27 1.97 -13.49
C ALA A 207 41.08 3.26 -13.66
N VAL A 208 41.09 4.14 -12.64
CA VAL A 208 41.88 5.37 -12.62
C VAL A 208 43.38 5.05 -12.73
N LEU A 209 43.88 4.08 -11.97
CA LEU A 209 45.28 3.67 -12.05
C LEU A 209 45.67 3.16 -13.44
N LYS A 210 44.84 2.30 -14.06
CA LYS A 210 45.05 1.82 -15.43
C LYS A 210 45.04 2.97 -16.45
N LEU A 211 44.16 3.96 -16.26
CA LEU A 211 44.05 5.11 -17.15
C LEU A 211 45.28 6.01 -17.06
N LEU A 212 45.77 6.29 -15.85
CA LEU A 212 47.01 7.04 -15.62
C LEU A 212 48.24 6.34 -16.20
N LEU A 213 48.35 5.01 -16.05
CA LEU A 213 49.45 4.23 -16.62
C LEU A 213 49.41 4.25 -18.16
N ARG A 214 48.23 4.12 -18.77
CA ARG A 214 48.06 4.23 -20.23
C ARG A 214 48.44 5.61 -20.76
N TYR A 215 48.08 6.68 -20.04
CA TYR A 215 48.46 8.04 -20.42
C TYR A 215 49.97 8.28 -20.34
N ARG A 216 50.66 7.67 -19.38
CA ARG A 216 52.12 7.77 -19.22
C ARG A 216 52.94 6.94 -20.22
N GLN A 217 52.33 5.93 -20.85
CA GLN A 217 53.00 5.01 -21.80
C GLN A 217 52.82 5.39 -23.28
N LYS A 218 52.15 6.51 -23.60
CA LYS A 218 52.16 7.05 -24.96
C LYS A 218 53.51 7.74 -25.23
N PRO A 219 54.37 7.24 -26.15
CA PRO A 219 55.53 8.01 -26.59
C PRO A 219 55.06 9.23 -27.38
N LEU A 220 55.75 10.36 -27.19
CA LEU A 220 55.67 11.57 -28.02
C LEU A 220 55.95 11.25 -29.49
#